data_AF-A0A1F8E420-F1
#
_entry.id   AF-A0A1F8E420-F1
#
_cell.length_a   1.000
_cell.length_b   1.000
_cell.length_c   1.000
_cell.angle_alpha   90.00
_cell.angle_beta   90.00
_cell.angle_gamma   90.00
#
_symmetry.space_group_name_H-M   'P 1'
#
loop_
_entity.id
_entity.type
_entity.pdbx_description
1 polymer ?
#
loop_
_entity_poly.entity_id
_entity_poly.type
_entity_poly.pdbx_seq_one_letter_code
_entity_poly.pdbx_strand_id
1 'polypeptide(L)' 'MVPPAECPNCGALREEFKKLDFEPSGNVYVSEEHIPRHKKRWECDVCGRVELSDELPAECASCGATKEHFSQLNGNSAE' A
#
# COMPACT_ATOMS: atom_id res chain seq x y z
N MET A 1 -9.06 18.57 -4.89
CA MET A 1 -8.73 17.41 -5.75
C MET A 1 -9.94 17.13 -6.63
N VAL A 2 -9.75 17.17 -7.95
CA VAL A 2 -10.80 16.82 -8.92
C VAL A 2 -10.53 15.38 -9.34
N PRO A 3 -11.50 14.45 -9.27
CA PRO A 3 -11.32 13.08 -9.72
C PRO A 3 -11.05 13.00 -11.23
N PRO A 4 -10.36 11.96 -11.72
CA PRO A 4 -10.08 11.78 -13.15
C PRO A 4 -11.37 11.67 -13.95
N ALA A 5 -11.31 12.00 -15.25
CA ALA A 5 -12.46 11.97 -16.14
C ALA A 5 -13.10 10.57 -16.25
N GLU A 6 -12.26 9.54 -16.18
CA GLU A 6 -12.64 8.13 -16.28
C GLU A 6 -11.81 7.30 -15.29
N CYS A 7 -12.39 6.22 -14.77
CA CYS A 7 -11.70 5.27 -13.89
C CYS A 7 -10.67 4.49 -14.71
N PRO A 8 -9.37 4.53 -14.37
CA PRO A 8 -8.34 3.85 -15.16
C PRO A 8 -8.42 2.31 -15.09
N ASN A 9 -9.21 1.75 -14.17
CA ASN A 9 -9.41 0.30 -14.03
C ASN A 9 -10.67 -0.19 -14.80
N CYS A 10 -11.79 0.51 -14.66
CA CYS A 10 -13.09 0.06 -15.22
C CYS A 10 -13.76 1.03 -16.19
N GLY A 11 -13.18 2.21 -16.45
CA GLY A 11 -13.71 3.22 -17.37
C GLY A 11 -14.92 4.01 -16.86
N ALA A 12 -15.31 3.86 -15.59
CA ALA A 12 -16.43 4.63 -15.02
C ALA A 12 -16.18 6.14 -15.12
N LEU A 13 -17.16 6.91 -15.57
CA LEU A 13 -17.05 8.36 -15.74
C LEU A 13 -16.92 9.06 -14.39
N ARG A 14 -16.28 10.24 -14.36
CA ARG A 14 -16.08 11.06 -13.15
C ARG A 14 -17.37 11.34 -12.36
N GLU A 15 -18.50 11.36 -13.05
CA GLU A 15 -19.82 11.64 -12.50
C GLU A 15 -20.34 10.50 -11.60
N GLU A 16 -19.79 9.30 -11.81
CA GLU A 16 -20.07 8.10 -11.02
C GLU A 16 -19.23 8.03 -9.73
N PHE A 17 -18.25 8.93 -9.56
CA PHE A 17 -17.41 8.99 -8.36
C PHE A 17 -18.17 9.67 -7.23
N LYS A 18 -18.52 8.90 -6.21
CA LYS A 18 -19.17 9.42 -5.00
C LYS A 18 -18.13 9.96 -4.04
N LYS A 19 -18.33 11.20 -3.62
CA LYS A 19 -17.56 11.79 -2.52
C LYS A 19 -17.99 11.11 -1.22
N LEU A 20 -17.04 10.49 -0.52
CA LEU A 20 -17.29 9.96 0.82
C LEU A 20 -16.91 11.04 1.83
N ASP A 21 -17.88 11.47 2.64
CA ASP A 21 -17.68 12.41 3.75
C ASP A 21 -17.20 11.70 5.04
N PHE A 22 -16.94 10.39 4.97
CA PHE A 22 -16.52 9.55 6.09
C PHE A 22 -15.22 8.81 5.76
N GLU A 23 -14.27 8.78 6.69
CA GLU A 23 -13.08 7.94 6.63
C GLU A 23 -13.47 6.50 7.02
N PRO A 24 -13.61 5.57 6.06
CA PRO A 24 -14.07 4.23 6.38
C PRO A 24 -13.00 3.49 7.19
N SER A 25 -13.39 3.02 8.37
CA SER A 25 -12.60 2.07 9.16
C SER A 25 -12.73 0.67 8.53
N GLY A 26 -12.06 0.44 7.40
CA GLY A 26 -12.14 -0.82 6.65
C GLY A 26 -11.43 -0.77 5.30
N ASN A 27 -11.27 -1.92 4.65
CA ASN A 27 -10.51 -2.04 3.41
C ASN A 27 -11.29 -1.50 2.20
N VAL A 28 -10.99 -0.26 1.86
CA VAL A 28 -11.24 0.33 0.54
C VAL A 28 -10.22 -0.27 -0.43
N TYR A 29 -10.67 -0.75 -1.60
CA TYR A 29 -9.76 -1.13 -2.67
C TYR A 29 -9.15 0.14 -3.26
N VAL A 30 -7.86 0.32 -3.03
CA VAL A 30 -7.09 1.41 -3.62
C VAL A 30 -5.94 0.83 -4.40
N SER A 31 -5.89 1.17 -5.69
CA SER A 31 -4.71 1.02 -6.55
C SER A 31 -3.51 1.67 -5.86
N GLU A 32 -2.52 0.85 -5.43
CA GLU A 32 -1.15 1.07 -4.89
C GLU A 32 -0.76 2.33 -4.07
N GLU A 33 -1.59 3.37 -4.02
CA GLU A 33 -1.31 4.73 -3.56
C GLU A 33 -2.01 5.10 -2.25
N HIS A 34 -2.93 4.29 -1.70
CA HIS A 34 -3.43 4.47 -0.32
C HIS A 34 -2.98 3.35 0.62
N ILE A 35 -1.66 3.09 0.64
CA ILE A 35 -1.03 2.73 1.90
C ILE A 35 -1.36 3.89 2.87
N PRO A 36 -1.94 3.64 4.06
CA PRO A 36 -2.16 4.69 5.04
C PRO A 36 -0.84 5.42 5.20
N ARG A 37 -0.87 6.75 5.06
CA ARG A 37 0.27 7.67 4.89
C ARG A 37 1.36 7.60 5.98
N HIS A 38 1.24 6.65 6.91
CA HIS A 38 1.98 6.47 8.15
C HIS A 38 2.39 5.02 8.41
N LYS A 39 2.52 4.14 7.41
CA LYS A 39 3.17 2.82 7.61
C LYS A 39 4.20 2.54 6.53
N LYS A 40 5.46 2.32 6.92
CA LYS A 40 6.50 1.87 6.00
C LYS A 40 6.20 0.44 5.56
N ARG A 41 6.58 0.11 4.33
CA ARG A 41 6.51 -1.25 3.79
C ARG A 41 7.89 -1.88 3.92
N TRP A 42 7.95 -3.09 4.44
CA TRP A 42 9.18 -3.86 4.59
C TRP A 42 9.01 -5.21 3.89
N GLU A 43 9.77 -5.45 2.83
CA GLU A 43 9.79 -6.72 2.11
C GLU A 43 10.91 -7.61 2.64
N CYS A 44 10.58 -8.86 2.96
CA CYS A 44 11.57 -9.86 3.32
C CYS A 44 12.27 -10.39 2.06
N ASP A 45 13.59 -10.23 1.98
CA ASP A 45 14.41 -10.68 0.85
C ASP A 45 14.47 -12.23 0.76
N VAL A 46 14.26 -12.92 1.87
CA VAL A 46 14.30 -14.40 1.93
C VAL A 46 13.04 -15.04 1.37
N CYS A 47 11.85 -14.45 1.60
CA CYS A 47 10.57 -15.07 1.22
C CYS A 47 9.62 -14.17 0.40
N GLY A 48 9.97 -12.90 0.17
CA GLY A 48 9.16 -11.94 -0.58
C GLY A 48 7.95 -11.37 0.16
N ARG A 49 7.85 -11.56 1.48
CA ARG A 49 6.68 -11.07 2.25
C ARG A 49 6.80 -9.60 2.59
N VAL A 50 5.76 -8.83 2.27
CA VAL A 50 5.63 -7.40 2.62
C VAL A 50 4.87 -7.22 3.93
N GLU A 51 5.52 -6.61 4.91
CA GLU A 51 4.99 -6.23 6.22
C GLU A 51 4.78 -4.72 6.31
N LEU A 52 3.67 -4.29 6.94
CA LEU A 52 3.29 -2.87 7.09
C LEU A 52 3.55 -2.40 8.52
N SER A 53 4.75 -1.86 8.76
CA SER A 53 5.21 -1.44 10.08
C SER A 53 5.93 -0.10 10.01
N ASP A 54 5.72 0.77 11.01
CA ASP A 54 6.42 2.06 11.06
C ASP A 54 7.94 1.87 11.31
N GLU A 55 8.27 0.80 12.03
CA GLU A 55 9.62 0.37 12.38
C GLU A 55 9.98 -0.93 11.67
N LEU A 56 11.29 -1.18 11.55
CA LEU A 56 11.85 -2.39 10.96
C LEU A 56 11.45 -3.61 11.82
N PRO A 57 10.82 -4.65 11.26
CA PRO A 57 10.46 -5.86 12.00
C PRO A 57 11.69 -6.57 12.55
N ALA A 58 11.63 -7.10 13.77
CA ALA A 58 12.73 -7.86 14.36
C ALA A 58 12.98 -9.20 13.63
N GLU A 59 11.90 -9.85 13.20
CA GLU A 59 11.90 -11.12 12.49
C GLU A 59 10.72 -11.22 11.52
N CYS A 60 10.87 -12.00 10.46
CA CYS A 60 9.80 -12.28 9.52
C CYS A 60 8.83 -13.31 10.11
N ALA A 61 7.56 -12.92 10.26
CA ALA A 61 6.49 -13.81 10.74
C ALA A 61 6.25 -15.04 9.84
N SER A 62 6.75 -15.03 8.60
CA SER A 62 6.58 -16.14 7.65
C SER A 62 7.75 -17.11 7.62
N CYS A 63 9.00 -16.65 7.75
CA CYS A 63 10.19 -17.48 7.57
C CYS A 63 11.20 -17.41 8.73
N GLY A 64 11.00 -16.51 9.70
CA GLY A 64 11.91 -16.32 10.83
C GLY A 64 13.22 -15.59 10.49
N ALA A 65 13.36 -15.05 9.28
CA ALA A 65 14.54 -14.24 8.91
C ALA A 65 14.64 -13.00 9.80
N THR A 66 15.86 -12.63 10.21
CA THR A 66 16.10 -11.46 11.05
C THR A 66 15.84 -10.15 10.28
N LYS A 67 15.74 -9.06 11.03
CA LYS A 67 15.60 -7.68 10.51
C LYS A 67 16.61 -7.28 9.42
N GLU A 68 17.75 -7.95 9.34
CA GLU A 68 18.81 -7.70 8.36
C GLU A 68 18.40 -8.10 6.94
N HIS A 69 17.42 -9.00 6.83
CA HIS A 69 16.88 -9.50 5.57
C HIS A 69 15.61 -8.77 5.12
N PHE A 70 15.40 -7.53 5.59
CA PHE A 70 14.25 -6.72 5.23
C PHE A 70 14.65 -5.45 4.48
N SER A 71 13.99 -5.24 3.34
CA SER A 71 14.18 -4.09 2.45
C SER A 71 12.97 -3.17 2.54
N GLN A 72 13.20 -1.86 2.74
CA GLN A 72 12.11 -0.90 2.79
C GLN A 72 11.58 -0.61 1.37
N LEU A 73 10.31 -0.94 1.12
CA LEU A 73 9.65 -0.62 -0.14
C LEU A 73 9.14 0.83 -0.11
N ASN A 74 10.02 1.73 -0.54
CA ASN A 74 9.67 3.11 -0.82
C ASN A 74 9.03 3.11 -2.21
N GLY A 75 7.77 3.54 -2.34
CA GLY A 75 7.08 3.56 -3.63
C GLY A 75 7.72 4.56 -4.59
N ASN A 76 8.80 4.14 -5.25
CA ASN A 76 9.33 4.69 -6.48
C ASN A 76 10.21 3.62 -7.13
N SER A 77 9.57 2.58 -7.67
CA SER A 77 10.18 1.80 -8.75
C SER A 77 9.96 2.62 -10.01
N ALA A 78 10.91 3.48 -10.31
CA ALA A 78 11.09 3.97 -11.66
C ALA A 78 11.44 2.76 -12.54
N GLU A 79 10.63 2.51 -13.57
CA GLU A 79 11.04 2.07 -14.91
C GLU A 79 9.91 2.33 -15.90
#